data_AF-A0A645JEF3-F1
#
_entry.id   AF-A0A645JEF3-F1
#
_cell.length_a   1.000
_cell.length_b   1.000
_cell.length_c   1.000
_cell.angle_alpha   90.00
_cell.angle_beta   90.00
_cell.angle_gamma   90.00
#
_symmetry.space_group_name_H-M   'P 1'
#
loop_
_entity.id
_entity.type
_entity.pdbx_description
1 polymer ?
#
loop_
_entity_poly.entity_id
_entity_poly.type
_entity_poly.pdbx_seq_one_letter_code
_entity_poly.pdbx_strand_id
1 'polypeptide(L)'
;MLPKASVTLRVDGVESSETSSGDGGYDAFVKTLRKLLRKQNITLPKLADYEVRIPPGGKTDALVETTICWELSDGRRLTTTGVDCDQLAAAIVATEKMLNLVLK
;
A
#
# COMPACT_ATOMS: atom_id res chain seq x y z
N MET A 1 18.65 12.66 -2.51
CA MET A 1 18.60 11.38 -1.76
C MET A 1 17.32 10.67 -2.19
N LEU A 2 17.38 9.40 -2.59
CA LEU A 2 16.16 8.64 -2.95
C LEU A 2 15.46 8.18 -1.66
N PRO A 3 14.12 8.33 -1.55
CA PRO A 3 13.32 7.71 -0.49
C PRO A 3 13.60 6.22 -0.35
N LYS A 4 13.57 5.72 0.90
CA LYS A 4 13.77 4.31 1.23
C LYS A 4 12.63 3.82 2.12
N ALA A 5 12.27 2.55 1.97
CA ALA A 5 11.30 1.89 2.83
C ALA A 5 11.79 0.50 3.25
N SER A 6 11.71 0.22 4.54
CA SER A 6 11.89 -1.11 5.12
C SER A 6 10.53 -1.66 5.51
N VAL A 7 10.20 -2.87 5.06
CA VAL A 7 8.90 -3.49 5.28
C VAL A 7 9.10 -4.87 5.88
N THR A 8 8.33 -5.18 6.91
CA THR A 8 8.18 -6.51 7.49
C THR A 8 6.77 -7.00 7.19
N LEU A 9 6.66 -8.15 6.53
CA LEU A 9 5.41 -8.77 6.15
C LEU A 9 5.27 -10.13 6.85
N ARG A 10 4.11 -10.37 7.45
CA ARG A 10 3.72 -11.67 8.02
C ARG A 10 2.55 -12.24 7.22
N VAL A 11 2.76 -13.40 6.61
CA VAL A 11 1.72 -14.16 5.87
C VAL A 11 1.78 -15.60 6.38
N ASP A 12 0.63 -16.18 6.73
CA ASP A 12 0.51 -17.56 7.23
C ASP A 12 1.50 -17.90 8.37
N GLY A 13 1.74 -16.94 9.26
CA GLY A 13 2.66 -17.09 10.40
C GLY A 13 4.15 -16.97 10.04
N VAL A 14 4.51 -16.84 8.76
CA VAL A 14 5.88 -16.62 8.31
C VAL A 14 6.17 -15.13 8.19
N GLU A 15 7.19 -14.67 8.90
CA GLU A 15 7.65 -13.28 8.87
C GLU A 15 8.85 -13.11 7.92
N SER A 16 8.83 -12.05 7.11
CA SER A 16 9.91 -11.72 6.18
C SER A 16 10.10 -10.21 6.08
N SER A 17 11.35 -9.78 5.98
CA SER A 17 11.72 -8.35 5.95
C SER A 17 12.59 -8.02 4.75
N GLU A 18 12.34 -6.87 4.14
CA GLU A 18 13.09 -6.38 2.99
C GLU A 18 13.23 -4.86 3.02
N THR A 19 14.11 -4.34 2.16
CA THR A 19 14.31 -2.90 1.97
C THR A 19 14.52 -2.57 0.50
N SER A 20 14.01 -1.43 0.06
CA SER A 20 14.25 -0.88 -1.28
C SER A 20 14.18 0.64 -1.28
N SER A 21 14.74 1.25 -2.33
CA SER A 21 14.63 2.68 -2.62
C SER A 21 13.57 2.92 -3.71
N GLY A 22 12.98 4.11 -3.74
CA GLY A 22 11.99 4.51 -4.73
C GLY A 22 12.03 6.01 -5.04
N ASP A 23 11.16 6.43 -5.96
CA ASP A 23 11.04 7.82 -6.42
C ASP A 23 10.23 8.67 -5.42
N GLY A 24 9.43 8.01 -4.57
CA GLY A 24 8.67 8.55 -3.46
C GLY A 24 8.60 7.56 -2.29
N GLY A 25 8.12 7.99 -1.12
CA GLY A 25 7.98 7.11 0.05
C GLY A 25 7.06 5.91 -0.24
N TYR A 26 5.92 6.16 -0.89
CA TYR A 26 4.98 5.11 -1.27
C TYR A 26 5.52 4.19 -2.37
N ASP A 27 6.24 4.74 -3.37
CA ASP A 27 6.89 3.91 -4.39
C ASP A 27 7.98 3.01 -3.80
N ALA A 28 8.78 3.52 -2.86
CA ALA A 28 9.76 2.71 -2.13
C ALA A 28 9.07 1.57 -1.36
N PHE A 29 7.96 1.86 -0.67
CA PHE A 29 7.15 0.85 0.02
C PHE A 29 6.62 -0.21 -0.95
N VAL A 30 6.01 0.19 -2.07
CA VAL A 30 5.46 -0.74 -3.08
C VAL A 30 6.55 -1.60 -3.72
N LYS A 31 7.75 -1.04 -3.99
CA LYS A 31 8.90 -1.79 -4.50
C LYS A 31 9.36 -2.84 -3.48
N THR A 32 9.49 -2.48 -2.21
CA THR A 32 9.85 -3.42 -1.13
C THR A 32 8.80 -4.50 -0.97
N LEU A 33 7.51 -4.13 -0.92
CA LEU A 33 6.40 -5.06 -0.80
C LEU A 33 6.35 -6.05 -1.96
N ARG A 34 6.51 -5.56 -3.21
CA ARG A 34 6.56 -6.42 -4.40
C ARG A 34 7.71 -7.44 -4.32
N LYS A 35 8.85 -7.05 -3.76
CA LYS A 35 9.98 -7.98 -3.55
C LYS A 35 9.63 -9.09 -2.55
N LEU A 36 8.96 -8.75 -1.44
CA LEU A 36 8.49 -9.72 -0.45
C LEU A 36 7.46 -10.70 -1.04
N LEU A 37 6.42 -10.16 -1.70
CA LEU A 37 5.33 -10.97 -2.27
C LEU A 37 5.82 -11.92 -3.36
N ARG A 38 6.79 -11.51 -4.19
CA ARG A 38 7.41 -12.39 -5.19
C ARG A 38 8.07 -13.62 -4.58
N LYS A 39 8.65 -13.53 -3.38
CA LYS A 39 9.23 -14.70 -2.69
C LYS A 39 8.17 -15.72 -2.26
N GLN A 40 6.92 -15.30 -2.15
CA GLN A 40 5.78 -16.12 -1.79
C GLN A 40 4.90 -16.48 -3.01
N ASN A 41 5.39 -16.24 -4.25
CA ASN A 41 4.63 -16.42 -5.49
C ASN A 41 3.32 -15.62 -5.56
N ILE A 42 3.22 -14.52 -4.81
CA ILE A 42 2.08 -13.62 -4.82
C ILE A 42 2.36 -12.47 -5.80
N THR A 43 1.44 -12.24 -6.72
CA THR A 43 1.50 -11.08 -7.61
C THR A 43 0.71 -9.92 -7.00
N LEU A 44 1.39 -8.80 -6.75
CA LEU A 44 0.73 -7.57 -6.32
C LEU A 44 -0.22 -7.07 -7.43
N PRO A 45 -1.51 -6.82 -7.14
CA PRO A 45 -2.43 -6.19 -8.08
C PRO A 45 -1.90 -4.88 -8.65
N LYS A 46 -2.29 -4.57 -9.89
CA LYS A 46 -1.86 -3.35 -10.55
C LYS A 46 -2.61 -2.16 -9.96
N LEU A 47 -1.87 -1.10 -9.58
CA LEU A 47 -2.47 0.15 -9.16
C LEU A 47 -3.14 0.82 -10.38
N ALA A 48 -4.45 0.96 -10.34
CA ALA A 48 -5.27 1.50 -11.42
C ALA A 48 -5.64 2.98 -11.17
N ASP A 49 -5.88 3.35 -9.91
CA ASP A 49 -6.17 4.71 -9.50
C ASP A 49 -5.74 4.95 -8.05
N TYR A 50 -5.47 6.21 -7.71
CA TYR A 50 -4.99 6.61 -6.39
C TYR A 50 -5.48 8.02 -6.04
N GLU A 51 -6.28 8.11 -4.98
CA GLU A 51 -6.88 9.36 -4.54
C GLU A 51 -6.61 9.62 -3.05
N VAL A 52 -6.26 10.86 -2.73
CA VAL A 52 -6.04 11.35 -1.37
C VAL A 52 -6.98 12.51 -1.09
N ARG A 53 -7.76 12.42 -0.01
CA ARG A 53 -8.72 13.44 0.42
C ARG A 53 -8.49 13.79 1.89
N ILE A 54 -8.79 15.03 2.25
CA ILE A 54 -8.92 15.47 3.65
C ILE A 54 -10.34 15.97 3.89
N PRO A 55 -10.86 15.89 5.13
CA PRO A 55 -12.11 16.53 5.50
C PRO A 55 -12.11 18.04 5.19
N PRO A 56 -13.29 18.64 4.93
CA PRO A 56 -13.40 20.07 4.74
C PRO A 56 -12.89 20.84 5.98
N GLY A 57 -12.32 22.02 5.76
CA GLY A 57 -11.77 22.87 6.83
C GLY A 57 -10.24 22.96 6.87
N GLY A 58 -9.53 22.15 6.08
CA GLY A 58 -8.15 22.41 5.67
C GLY A 58 -7.15 22.62 6.81
N LYS A 59 -6.96 21.59 7.65
CA LYS A 59 -5.96 21.60 8.72
C LYS A 59 -4.76 20.73 8.38
N THR A 60 -3.57 21.12 8.81
CA THR A 60 -2.33 20.36 8.57
C THR A 60 -2.26 19.04 9.34
N ASP A 61 -3.05 18.91 10.41
CA ASP A 61 -3.21 17.71 11.24
C ASP A 61 -4.52 16.96 10.93
N ALA A 62 -5.16 17.27 9.80
CA ALA A 62 -6.37 16.60 9.38
C ALA A 62 -6.12 15.11 9.12
N LEU A 63 -7.14 14.29 9.40
CA LEU A 63 -7.15 12.91 8.91
C LEU A 63 -7.08 12.92 7.39
N VAL A 64 -6.32 11.96 6.87
CA VAL A 64 -6.15 11.71 5.46
C VAL A 64 -6.89 10.42 5.12
N GLU A 65 -7.76 10.50 4.12
CA GLU A 65 -8.38 9.35 3.49
C GLU A 65 -7.65 9.06 2.18
N THR A 66 -7.04 7.86 2.09
CA THR A 66 -6.40 7.38 0.86
C THR A 66 -7.20 6.22 0.30
N THR A 67 -7.75 6.41 -0.90
CA THR A 67 -8.49 5.39 -1.64
C THR A 67 -7.67 4.92 -2.83
N ILE A 68 -7.48 3.59 -2.94
CA ILE A 68 -6.67 2.98 -4.00
C ILE A 68 -7.52 1.97 -4.76
N CYS A 69 -7.57 2.13 -6.08
CA CYS A 69 -8.17 1.16 -6.98
C CYS A 69 -7.10 0.22 -7.53
N TRP A 70 -7.38 -1.07 -7.47
CA TRP A 70 -6.51 -2.15 -7.88
C TRP A 70 -7.17 -2.94 -9.01
N GLU A 71 -6.42 -3.25 -10.05
CA GLU A 71 -6.80 -4.16 -11.12
C GLU A 71 -6.22 -5.55 -10.81
N LEU A 72 -7.11 -6.51 -10.57
CA LEU A 72 -6.77 -7.91 -10.31
C LEU A 72 -6.38 -8.62 -11.61
N SER A 73 -5.72 -9.77 -11.49
CA SER A 73 -5.29 -10.57 -12.65
C SER A 73 -6.43 -11.08 -13.53
N ASP A 74 -7.65 -11.20 -12.98
CA ASP A 74 -8.86 -11.59 -13.70
C ASP A 74 -9.61 -10.41 -14.32
N GLY A 75 -9.04 -9.20 -14.26
CA GLY A 75 -9.63 -7.98 -14.81
C GLY A 75 -10.66 -7.30 -13.91
N ARG A 76 -11.02 -7.88 -12.76
CA ARG A 76 -11.89 -7.21 -11.78
C ARG A 76 -11.16 -6.04 -11.13
N ARG A 77 -11.94 -5.04 -10.71
CA ARG A 77 -11.44 -3.92 -9.91
C ARG A 77 -11.79 -4.11 -8.44
N LEU A 78 -10.83 -3.84 -7.57
CA LEU A 78 -10.99 -3.83 -6.12
C LEU A 78 -10.57 -2.46 -5.61
N THR A 79 -11.38 -1.85 -4.75
CA THR A 79 -11.04 -0.57 -4.12
C THR A 79 -10.87 -0.78 -2.62
N THR A 80 -9.81 -0.18 -2.07
CA THR A 80 -9.58 -0.16 -0.63
C THR A 80 -9.25 1.23 -0.15
N THR A 81 -9.71 1.54 1.06
CA THR A 81 -9.53 2.86 1.67
C THR A 81 -8.85 2.73 3.03
N GLY A 82 -7.82 3.54 3.25
CA GLY A 82 -7.15 3.70 4.53
C GLY A 82 -7.34 5.10 5.06
N VAL A 83 -7.35 5.24 6.39
CA VAL A 83 -7.52 6.51 7.08
C VAL A 83 -6.44 6.60 8.15
N ASP A 84 -5.65 7.67 8.13
CA ASP A 84 -4.58 7.95 9.09
C ASP A 84 -4.31 9.47 9.13
N CYS A 85 -3.60 9.99 10.14
CA CYS A 85 -3.16 11.40 10.13
C CYS A 85 -1.97 11.64 9.18
N ASP A 86 -1.24 10.59 8.81
CA ASP A 86 -0.20 10.62 7.79
C ASP A 86 -0.68 9.99 6.48
N GLN A 87 -0.51 10.71 5.36
CA GLN A 87 -0.97 10.26 4.05
C GLN A 87 -0.30 8.97 3.57
N LEU A 88 0.96 8.73 3.95
CA LEU A 88 1.70 7.52 3.57
C LEU A 88 1.21 6.34 4.41
N ALA A 89 0.96 6.54 5.70
CA ALA A 89 0.34 5.55 6.57
C ALA A 89 -1.08 5.18 6.09
N ALA A 90 -1.90 6.15 5.71
CA ALA A 90 -3.23 5.90 5.12
C ALA A 90 -3.14 5.03 3.85
N ALA A 91 -2.15 5.28 2.99
CA ALA A 91 -1.90 4.47 1.79
C ALA A 91 -1.45 3.03 2.12
N ILE A 92 -0.61 2.88 3.15
CA ILE A 92 -0.15 1.57 3.63
C ILE A 92 -1.34 0.77 4.18
N VAL A 93 -2.21 1.39 4.98
CA VAL A 93 -3.44 0.77 5.49
C VAL A 93 -4.37 0.34 4.35
N ALA A 94 -4.55 1.18 3.33
CA ALA A 94 -5.33 0.81 2.14
C ALA A 94 -4.72 -0.41 1.41
N THR A 95 -3.39 -0.46 1.31
CA THR A 95 -2.66 -1.58 0.69
C THR A 95 -2.78 -2.86 1.51
N GLU A 96 -2.64 -2.79 2.83
CA GLU A 96 -2.82 -3.92 3.74
C GLU A 96 -4.22 -4.52 3.62
N LYS A 97 -5.26 -3.67 3.63
CA LYS A 97 -6.64 -4.11 3.41
C LYS A 97 -6.79 -4.85 2.08
N MET A 98 -6.13 -4.39 1.02
CA MET A 98 -6.17 -5.06 -0.28
C MET A 98 -5.49 -6.43 -0.20
N LEU A 99 -4.31 -6.53 0.41
CA LEU A 99 -3.61 -7.81 0.60
C LEU A 99 -4.48 -8.81 1.36
N ASN A 100 -5.10 -8.38 2.45
CA ASN A 100 -5.99 -9.23 3.26
C ASN A 100 -7.28 -9.66 2.52
N LEU A 101 -7.68 -8.96 1.45
CA LEU A 101 -8.84 -9.34 0.63
C LEU A 101 -8.47 -10.31 -0.50
N VAL A 102 -7.24 -10.23 -1.02
CA VAL A 102 -6.77 -11.09 -2.12
C VAL A 102 -6.04 -12.35 -1.65
N LEU A 103 -5.52 -12.38 -0.42
CA LEU A 103 -4.76 -13.49 0.16
C LEU A 103 -5.55 -14.34 1.17
N LYS A 104 -6.88 -14.19 1.22
CA LYS A 104 -7.73 -15.00 2.13
C LYS A 104 -7.58 -16.50 1.91
#